data_AF-A0A952AEG6-F1
#
_entry.id   AF-A0A952AEG6-F1
#
_cell.length_a   1.000
_cell.length_b   1.000
_cell.length_c   1.000
_cell.angle_alpha   90.00
_cell.angle_beta   90.00
_cell.angle_gamma   90.00
#
_symmetry.space_group_name_H-M   'P 1'
#
loop_
_entity.id
_entity.type
_entity.pdbx_description
1 polymer ?
#
loop_
_entity_poly.entity_id
_entity_poly.type
_entity_poly.pdbx_seq_one_letter_code
_entity_poly.pdbx_strand_id
1 'polypeptide(L)' 'MTIEEFKTLPLEKKLLELKHSAELLGSYDRYNENGGSKTTGDIYALYDFWVFLSEDEKMVIPSRRNPLPPVVTEEEA' A
#
# COMPACT_ATOMS: atom_id res chain seq x y z
N MET A 1 2.77 -3.59 13.65
CA MET A 1 4.01 -2.97 13.11
C MET A 1 3.66 -1.60 12.54
N THR A 2 4.51 -0.60 12.72
CA THR A 2 4.29 0.74 12.13
C THR A 2 4.79 0.82 10.68
N ILE A 3 4.29 1.79 9.91
CA ILE A 3 4.76 2.04 8.55
C ILE A 3 6.26 2.40 8.50
N GLU A 4 6.79 3.03 9.54
CA GLU A 4 8.19 3.44 9.63
C GLU A 4 9.10 2.22 9.86
N GLU A 5 8.71 1.32 10.75
CA GLU A 5 9.39 0.04 10.93
C GLU A 5 9.34 -0.81 9.66
N PHE A 6 8.18 -0.85 8.96
CA PHE A 6 8.07 -1.60 7.72
C PHE A 6 9.04 -1.09 6.65
N LYS A 7 9.27 0.23 6.57
CA LYS A 7 10.20 0.83 5.60
C LYS A 7 11.64 0.35 5.78
N THR A 8 12.08 0.12 7.02
CA THR A 8 13.45 -0.32 7.34
C THR A 8 13.69 -1.81 7.06
N LEU A 9 12.63 -2.60 6.87
CA LEU A 9 12.77 -4.03 6.56
C LEU A 9 13.36 -4.28 5.16
N PRO A 10 14.16 -5.34 5.00
CA PRO A 10 14.58 -5.82 3.68
C PRO A 10 13.39 -6.38 2.90
N LEU A 11 13.52 -6.43 1.57
CA LEU A 11 12.47 -6.86 0.65
C LEU A 11 11.86 -8.21 1.04
N GLU A 12 12.71 -9.21 1.33
CA GLU A 12 12.28 -10.56 1.70
C GLU A 12 11.38 -10.56 2.94
N LYS A 13 11.71 -9.74 3.95
CA LYS A 13 10.88 -9.62 5.16
C LYS A 13 9.58 -8.87 4.88
N LYS A 14 9.59 -7.88 3.99
CA LYS A 14 8.37 -7.18 3.56
C LYS A 14 7.39 -8.15 2.89
N LEU A 15 7.88 -8.99 1.97
CA LEU A 15 7.07 -10.00 1.30
C LEU A 15 6.52 -11.05 2.29
N LEU A 16 7.34 -11.46 3.26
CA LEU A 16 6.90 -12.39 4.31
C LEU A 16 5.76 -11.79 5.15
N GLU A 17 5.89 -10.54 5.58
CA GLU A 17 4.85 -9.83 6.31
C GLU A 17 3.56 -9.70 5.49
N LEU A 18 3.66 -9.39 4.19
CA LEU A 18 2.51 -9.34 3.30
C LEU A 18 1.79 -10.68 3.16
N LYS A 19 2.56 -11.77 3.09
CA LYS A 19 2.02 -13.12 2.94
C LYS A 19 1.30 -13.63 4.19
N HIS A 20 1.75 -13.25 5.38
CA HIS A 20 1.22 -13.77 6.64
C HIS A 20 0.20 -12.84 7.30
N SER A 21 0.41 -11.53 7.20
CA SER A 21 -0.28 -10.54 8.01
C SER A 21 -1.10 -9.55 7.21
N ALA A 22 -1.00 -9.55 5.87
CA ALA A 22 -1.72 -8.60 5.04
C ALA A 22 -2.96 -9.19 4.38
N GLU A 23 -3.95 -8.32 4.20
CA GLU A 23 -5.20 -8.63 3.52
C GLU A 23 -5.18 -8.02 2.11
N LEU A 24 -5.44 -8.82 1.08
CA LEU A 24 -5.53 -8.32 -0.28
C LEU A 24 -6.78 -7.45 -0.43
N LEU A 25 -6.59 -6.17 -0.74
CA LEU A 25 -7.66 -5.23 -1.02
C LEU A 25 -8.09 -5.23 -2.50
N GLY A 26 -7.17 -5.57 -3.39
CA GLY A 26 -7.41 -5.66 -4.82
C GLY A 26 -6.16 -5.33 -5.63
N SER A 27 -6.27 -5.40 -6.95
CA SER A 27 -5.17 -5.13 -7.87
C SER A 27 -5.21 -3.69 -8.38
N TYR A 28 -4.03 -3.13 -8.67
CA TYR A 28 -3.88 -1.83 -9.29
C TYR A 28 -3.09 -1.93 -10.59
N ASP A 29 -3.39 -0.97 -11.46
CA ASP A 29 -2.83 -0.87 -12.79
C ASP A 29 -2.30 0.54 -12.98
N ARG A 30 -0.97 0.69 -13.00
CA ARG A 30 -0.34 2.00 -13.19
C ARG A 30 0.44 2.03 -14.49
N TYR A 31 0.12 2.99 -15.35
CA TYR A 31 0.96 3.31 -16.50
C TYR A 31 2.25 3.98 -16.00
N ASN A 32 3.39 3.58 -16.55
CA ASN A 32 4.63 4.30 -16.29
C ASN A 32 4.53 5.76 -16.80
N GLU A 33 5.33 6.66 -16.25
CA GLU A 33 5.33 8.10 -16.61
C GLU A 33 5.55 8.36 -18.11
N ASN A 34 6.11 7.40 -18.85
CA ASN A 34 6.38 7.52 -20.27
C ASN A 34 5.27 6.94 -21.17
N GLY A 35 4.10 6.59 -20.61
CA GLY A 35 2.97 6.05 -21.38
C GLY A 35 3.23 4.66 -21.98
N GLY A 36 4.23 3.94 -21.48
CA GLY A 36 4.64 2.61 -21.92
C GLY A 36 4.07 1.48 -21.05
N SER A 37 4.94 0.55 -20.63
CA SER A 37 4.61 -0.66 -19.89
C SER A 37 3.70 -0.39 -18.68
N LYS A 38 2.59 -1.12 -18.63
CA LYS A 38 1.67 -1.16 -17.50
C LYS A 38 2.34 -1.91 -16.35
N THR A 39 2.53 -1.24 -15.21
CA THR A 39 2.95 -1.89 -13.97
C THR A 39 1.68 -2.29 -13.23
N THR A 40 1.35 -3.57 -13.35
CA THR A 40 0.31 -4.23 -12.56
C THR A 40 0.87 -4.57 -11.18
N GLY A 41 0.02 -4.54 -10.17
CA GLY A 41 0.36 -4.98 -8.83
C GLY A 41 -0.86 -5.15 -7.96
N ASP A 42 -0.62 -5.50 -6.70
CA ASP A 42 -1.64 -5.73 -5.69
C ASP A 42 -1.52 -4.73 -4.54
N ILE A 43 -2.67 -4.34 -4.01
CA ILE A 43 -2.80 -3.49 -2.84
C ILE A 43 -3.15 -4.38 -1.66
N TYR A 44 -2.33 -4.32 -0.63
CA TYR A 44 -2.51 -5.04 0.61
C TYR A 44 -2.79 -4.09 1.76
N ALA A 45 -3.75 -4.40 2.62
CA ALA A 45 -3.89 -3.79 3.94
C ALA A 45 -2.99 -4.53 4.91
N LEU A 46 -2.04 -3.81 5.52
CA LEU A 46 -1.15 -4.34 6.54
C LEU A 46 -1.21 -3.44 7.77
N TYR A 47 -1.80 -3.95 8.86
CA TYR A 47 -2.10 -3.17 10.07
C TYR A 47 -2.85 -1.85 9.72
N ASP A 48 -2.29 -0.70 10.10
CA ASP A 48 -2.86 0.65 9.90
C ASP A 48 -2.44 1.33 8.59
N PHE A 49 -1.85 0.59 7.64
CA PHE A 49 -1.38 1.15 6.38
C PHE A 49 -1.63 0.24 5.19
N TRP A 50 -1.44 0.78 3.99
CA TRP A 50 -1.53 0.05 2.73
C TRP A 50 -0.15 -0.19 2.16
N VAL A 51 -0.02 -1.28 1.42
CA VAL A 51 1.20 -1.64 0.73
C VAL A 51 0.85 -1.98 -0.71
N PHE A 52 1.47 -1.25 -1.64
CA PHE A 52 1.39 -1.52 -3.05
C PHE A 52 2.58 -2.40 -3.42
N LEU A 53 2.30 -3.61 -3.89
CA LEU A 53 3.28 -4.58 -4.34
C LEU A 53 3.14 -4.75 -5.85
N SER A 54 4.19 -4.50 -6.63
CA SER A 54 4.17 -4.83 -8.06
C SER A 54 4.09 -6.34 -8.27
N GLU A 55 3.51 -6.80 -9.38
CA GLU A 55 3.42 -8.23 -9.74
C GLU A 55 4.79 -8.93 -9.81
N ASP A 56 5.83 -8.21 -10.25
CA ASP A 56 7.22 -8.70 -10.29
C ASP A 56 7.93 -8.63 -8.91
N GLU A 57 7.20 -8.28 -7.84
CA GLU A 57 7.63 -8.19 -6.44
C GLU A 57 8.84 -7.28 -6.16
N LYS A 58 9.33 -6.53 -7.16
CA LYS A 58 10.47 -5.62 -7.03
C LYS A 58 10.13 -4.27 -6.43
N MET A 59 8.88 -3.82 -6.53
CA MET A 59 8.42 -2.56 -5.94
C MET A 59 7.46 -2.82 -4.79
N VAL A 60 7.84 -2.33 -3.60
CA VAL A 60 7.01 -2.34 -2.40
C VAL A 60 6.88 -0.92 -1.88
N ILE A 61 5.69 -0.33 -2.04
CA ILE A 61 5.42 1.05 -1.66
C ILE A 61 4.45 1.05 -0.49
N PRO A 62 4.92 1.31 0.74
CA PRO A 62 4.03 1.51 1.86
C PRO A 62 3.41 2.93 1.81
N SER A 63 2.10 2.99 1.91
CA SER A 63 1.32 4.22 1.96
C SER A 63 0.47 4.25 3.23
N ARG A 64 0.39 5.41 3.88
CA ARG A 64 -0.54 5.55 5.00
C ARG A 64 -1.96 5.40 4.45
N ARG A 65 -2.81 4.61 5.14
CA ARG A 65 -4.25 4.80 5.01
C ARG A 65 -4.47 6.25 5.34
N ASN A 66 -4.83 7.10 4.38
CA ASN A 66 -5.18 8.46 4.73
C ASN A 66 -6.48 8.32 5.52
N PRO A 67 -6.51 8.51 6.86
CA PRO A 67 -7.78 8.87 7.43
C PRO A 67 -7.98 10.28 6.89
N LEU A 68 -8.78 10.44 5.84
CA LEU A 68 -9.54 11.68 5.81
C LEU A 68 -10.18 11.70 7.20
N PRO A 69 -9.93 12.72 8.04
CA PRO A 69 -10.72 12.85 9.25
C PRO A 69 -12.17 12.68 8.78
N PRO A 70 -13.03 11.93 9.52
CA PRO A 70 -14.43 11.90 9.17
C PRO A 70 -14.81 13.35 8.94
N VAL A 71 -15.39 13.66 7.77
CA VAL A 71 -15.88 15.00 7.49
C VAL A 71 -16.86 15.27 8.62
N VAL A 72 -16.40 15.95 9.66
CA VAL A 72 -17.26 16.56 10.65
C VAL A 72 -17.89 17.67 9.85
N THR A 73 -19.07 17.37 9.32
CA THR A 73 -20.00 18.35 8.78
C THR A 73 -20.46 19.19 9.97
N GLU A 74 -19.55 19.99 10.54
CA GLU A 74 -19.86 21.09 11.43
C GLU A 74 -20.34 22.25 10.56
N GLU A 75 -21.57 22.12 10.05
CA GLU A 75 -22.41 23.27 9.70
C GLU A 75 -23.77 23.03 10.37
N GLU A 76 -23.78 23.08 11.71
CA GLU A 76 -24.88 23.62 12.49
C GLU A 76 -24.45 25.00 13.00
N ALA A 77 -25.02 26.07 12.42
CA ALA A 77 -25.41 27.32 13.09
C ALA A 77 -26.18 28.23 12.11
#